data_AF-A0A934Q9T3-F1
#
_entry.id   AF-A0A934Q9T3-F1
#
_cell.length_a   1.000
_cell.length_b   1.000
_cell.length_c   1.000
_cell.angle_alpha   90.00
_cell.angle_beta   90.00
_cell.angle_gamma   90.00
#
_symmetry.space_group_name_H-M   'P 1'
#
loop_
_entity.id
_entity.type
_entity.pdbx_description
1 polymer ?
#
loop_
_entity_poly.entity_id
_entity_poly.type
_entity_poly.pdbx_seq_one_letter_code
_entity_poly.pdbx_strand_id
1 'polypeptide(L)'
;MATVADLRLATAENLRWAQRDLTEFFGAYAGADPIELRDALLEFYPDFVQVYGEQGAELAAEFYDEARAAALASGQYRASLAPPVPQEQAVGVAKWAIGPAFEDNWDSALQQLVGASTRLIQQQGRDTMRWNVDRDPTAVGWRRETRAGSCQFCRMLADRGGVYSKKSAYFAAHDNCRCVVAPSWDQSARRSRVPDFKTSERTSRMKPAQREAAKRQVKQWLADNADKLT
;
A
#
# COMPACT_ATOMS: atom_id res chain seq x y z
N MET A 1 -14.33 4.15 19.04
CA MET A 1 -13.28 4.86 18.28
C MET A 1 -12.61 3.83 17.39
N ALA A 2 -12.72 3.95 16.07
CA ALA A 2 -12.03 3.02 15.17
C ALA A 2 -10.53 3.01 15.43
N THR A 3 -10.00 1.81 15.47
CA THR A 3 -8.58 1.52 15.65
C THR A 3 -7.96 1.09 14.31
N VAL A 4 -6.63 1.08 14.26
CA VAL A 4 -5.91 0.51 13.11
C VAL A 4 -6.26 -0.98 12.90
N ALA A 5 -6.70 -1.68 13.95
CA ALA A 5 -7.18 -3.05 13.83
C ALA A 5 -8.51 -3.13 13.06
N ASP A 6 -9.43 -2.19 13.31
CA ASP A 6 -10.72 -2.12 12.62
C ASP A 6 -10.55 -1.82 11.13
N LEU A 7 -9.70 -0.83 10.79
CA LEU A 7 -9.35 -0.53 9.39
C LEU A 7 -8.76 -1.76 8.68
N ARG A 8 -7.91 -2.53 9.37
CA ARG A 8 -7.31 -3.75 8.82
C ARG A 8 -8.34 -4.84 8.57
N LEU A 9 -9.31 -5.01 9.47
CA LEU A 9 -10.38 -5.99 9.28
C LEU A 9 -11.24 -5.62 8.07
N ALA A 10 -11.67 -4.36 7.97
CA ALA A 10 -12.46 -3.89 6.83
C ALA A 10 -11.68 -3.98 5.51
N THR A 11 -10.40 -3.58 5.49
CA THR A 11 -9.55 -3.71 4.29
C THR A 11 -9.33 -5.17 3.92
N ALA A 12 -9.17 -6.06 4.90
CA ALA A 12 -9.01 -7.49 4.64
C ALA A 12 -10.29 -8.10 4.04
N GLU A 13 -11.46 -7.68 4.50
CA GLU A 13 -12.74 -8.07 3.93
C GLU A 13 -12.89 -7.61 2.48
N ASN A 14 -12.59 -6.34 2.20
CA ASN A 14 -12.56 -5.80 0.84
C ASN A 14 -11.66 -6.65 -0.09
N LEU A 15 -10.45 -6.99 0.38
CA LEU A 15 -9.52 -7.85 -0.36
C LEU A 15 -10.00 -9.29 -0.54
N ARG A 16 -10.76 -9.85 0.42
CA ARG A 16 -11.35 -11.20 0.26
C ARG A 16 -12.35 -11.22 -0.89
N TRP A 17 -13.22 -10.21 -0.96
CA TRP A 17 -14.18 -10.08 -2.08
C TRP A 17 -13.47 -9.90 -3.40
N ALA A 18 -12.48 -8.99 -3.46
CA ALA A 18 -11.69 -8.79 -4.66
C ALA A 18 -10.95 -10.06 -5.13
N GLN A 19 -10.37 -10.80 -4.20
CA GLN A 19 -9.68 -12.06 -4.53
C GLN A 19 -10.66 -13.12 -5.05
N ARG A 20 -11.87 -13.22 -4.47
CA ARG A 20 -12.91 -14.13 -4.94
C ARG A 20 -13.27 -13.81 -6.39
N ASP A 21 -13.64 -12.56 -6.66
CA ASP A 21 -14.15 -12.15 -7.97
C ASP A 21 -13.05 -12.22 -9.05
N LEU A 22 -11.79 -11.91 -8.70
CA LEU A 22 -10.65 -12.13 -9.60
C LEU A 22 -10.39 -13.60 -9.89
N THR A 23 -10.51 -14.48 -8.88
CA THR A 23 -10.30 -15.92 -9.06
C THR A 23 -11.43 -16.53 -9.89
N GLU A 24 -12.67 -16.09 -9.69
CA GLU A 24 -13.82 -16.49 -10.50
C GLU A 24 -13.65 -16.04 -11.95
N PHE A 25 -13.30 -14.77 -12.18
CA PHE A 25 -12.99 -14.25 -13.51
C PHE A 25 -11.90 -15.09 -14.20
N PHE A 26 -10.77 -15.32 -13.52
CA PHE A 26 -9.65 -16.07 -14.09
C PHE A 26 -10.02 -17.54 -14.37
N GLY A 27 -10.79 -18.17 -13.48
CA GLY A 27 -11.25 -19.55 -13.62
C GLY A 27 -12.18 -19.77 -14.81
N ALA A 28 -12.91 -18.74 -15.26
CA ALA A 28 -13.75 -18.81 -16.45
C ALA A 28 -12.94 -19.02 -17.75
N TYR A 29 -11.62 -18.76 -17.73
CA TYR A 29 -10.70 -18.94 -18.86
C TYR A 29 -9.79 -20.17 -18.70
N ALA A 30 -10.10 -21.10 -17.79
CA ALA A 30 -9.30 -22.30 -17.60
C ALA A 30 -9.23 -23.12 -18.92
N GLY A 31 -8.03 -23.27 -19.47
CA GLY A 31 -7.79 -23.98 -20.74
C GLY A 31 -8.09 -23.18 -22.01
N ALA A 32 -8.38 -21.87 -21.89
CA ALA A 32 -8.52 -20.97 -23.04
C ALA A 32 -7.14 -20.61 -23.65
N ASP A 33 -7.15 -19.98 -24.83
CA ASP A 33 -5.93 -19.37 -25.38
C ASP A 33 -5.46 -18.22 -24.45
N PRO A 34 -4.17 -18.14 -24.06
CA PRO A 34 -3.64 -17.02 -23.27
C PRO A 34 -3.92 -15.63 -23.87
N ILE A 35 -4.10 -15.53 -25.19
CA ILE A 35 -4.52 -14.30 -25.89
C ILE A 35 -5.95 -13.90 -25.51
N GLU A 36 -6.89 -14.86 -25.45
CA GLU A 36 -8.28 -14.60 -25.07
C GLU A 36 -8.36 -14.12 -23.62
N LEU A 37 -7.66 -14.81 -22.70
CA LEU A 37 -7.55 -14.37 -21.30
C LEU A 37 -6.95 -12.97 -21.19
N ARG A 38 -5.87 -12.69 -21.94
CA ARG A 38 -5.23 -11.37 -21.93
C ARG A 38 -6.24 -10.30 -22.33
N ASP A 39 -6.92 -10.45 -23.45
CA ASP A 39 -7.79 -9.40 -23.99
C ASP A 39 -8.97 -9.14 -23.03
N ALA A 40 -9.60 -10.20 -22.52
CA ALA A 40 -10.64 -10.06 -21.50
C ALA A 40 -10.13 -9.42 -20.21
N LEU A 41 -8.93 -9.80 -19.74
CA LEU A 41 -8.33 -9.25 -18.53
C LEU A 41 -8.03 -7.76 -18.70
N LEU A 42 -7.59 -7.31 -19.88
CA LEU A 42 -7.29 -5.90 -20.12
C LEU A 42 -8.54 -5.02 -20.11
N GLU A 43 -9.71 -5.58 -20.41
CA GLU A 43 -11.01 -4.91 -20.28
C GLU A 43 -11.51 -4.93 -18.82
N PHE A 44 -11.42 -6.08 -18.14
CA PHE A 44 -11.94 -6.26 -16.78
C PHE A 44 -11.09 -5.58 -15.69
N TYR A 45 -9.76 -5.72 -15.77
CA TYR A 45 -8.87 -5.44 -14.66
C TYR A 45 -8.81 -3.97 -14.20
N PRO A 46 -8.82 -2.96 -15.09
CA PRO A 46 -8.80 -1.56 -14.67
C PRO A 46 -10.02 -1.18 -13.84
N ASP A 47 -11.21 -1.57 -14.27
CA ASP A 47 -12.48 -1.30 -13.57
C ASP A 47 -12.55 -2.09 -12.26
N PHE A 48 -12.11 -3.35 -12.26
CA PHE A 48 -11.96 -4.17 -11.05
C PHE A 48 -11.07 -3.47 -10.01
N VAL A 49 -9.89 -2.97 -10.40
CA VAL A 49 -8.98 -2.24 -9.50
C VAL A 49 -9.63 -0.94 -9.00
N GLN A 50 -10.34 -0.23 -9.87
CA GLN A 50 -11.00 1.03 -9.50
C GLN A 50 -12.10 0.79 -8.46
N VAL A 51 -13.02 -0.15 -8.71
CA VAL A 51 -14.16 -0.44 -7.83
C VAL A 51 -13.70 -0.82 -6.42
N TYR A 52 -12.76 -1.76 -6.30
CA TYR A 52 -12.26 -2.17 -4.98
C TYR A 52 -11.30 -1.15 -4.37
N GLY A 53 -10.60 -0.37 -5.19
CA GLY A 53 -9.77 0.75 -4.76
C GLY A 53 -10.59 1.85 -4.09
N GLU A 54 -11.73 2.22 -4.69
CA GLU A 54 -12.66 3.24 -4.18
C GLU A 54 -13.25 2.80 -2.84
N GLN A 55 -13.67 1.55 -2.69
CA GLN A 55 -14.08 0.98 -1.40
C GLN A 55 -12.97 1.09 -0.34
N GLY A 56 -11.72 0.80 -0.72
CA GLY A 56 -10.57 0.98 0.15
C GLY A 56 -10.30 2.45 0.51
N ALA A 57 -10.62 3.38 -0.38
CA ALA A 57 -10.51 4.82 -0.17
C ALA A 57 -11.58 5.34 0.81
N GLU A 58 -12.82 4.87 0.70
CA GLU A 58 -13.92 5.19 1.61
C GLU A 58 -13.60 4.73 3.03
N LEU A 59 -13.23 3.46 3.21
CA LEU A 59 -12.80 2.92 4.51
C LEU A 59 -11.65 3.73 5.14
N ALA A 60 -10.73 4.22 4.30
CA ALA A 60 -9.63 5.06 4.75
C ALA A 60 -10.08 6.47 5.16
N ALA A 61 -11.02 7.07 4.42
CA ALA A 61 -11.56 8.39 4.74
C ALA A 61 -12.37 8.36 6.04
N GLU A 62 -13.23 7.36 6.23
CA GLU A 62 -13.99 7.15 7.46
C GLU A 62 -13.06 6.98 8.66
N PHE A 63 -12.07 6.09 8.56
CA PHE A 63 -11.08 5.92 9.61
C PHE A 63 -10.31 7.20 9.91
N TYR A 64 -9.99 8.02 8.89
CA TYR A 64 -9.29 9.28 9.11
C TYR A 64 -10.13 10.24 9.96
N ASP A 65 -11.41 10.40 9.64
CA ASP A 65 -12.33 11.27 10.38
C ASP A 65 -12.49 10.79 11.83
N GLU A 66 -12.63 9.48 12.04
CA GLU A 66 -12.70 8.89 13.39
C GLU A 66 -11.41 9.06 14.18
N ALA A 67 -10.26 8.79 13.56
CA ALA A 67 -8.95 8.94 14.20
C ALA A 67 -8.67 10.41 14.56
N ARG A 68 -9.11 11.35 13.71
CA ARG A 68 -9.01 12.79 13.96
C ARG A 68 -9.86 13.20 15.17
N ALA A 69 -11.11 12.74 15.23
CA ALA A 69 -12.00 13.00 16.35
C ALA A 69 -11.44 12.41 17.65
N ALA A 70 -10.90 11.18 17.61
CA ALA A 70 -10.24 10.53 18.73
C ALA A 70 -8.99 11.29 19.23
N ALA A 71 -8.27 11.94 18.32
CA ALA A 71 -7.12 12.77 18.65
C ALA A 71 -7.50 14.15 19.23
N LEU A 72 -8.80 14.46 19.36
CA LEU A 72 -9.31 15.77 19.80
C LEU A 72 -8.72 16.93 18.99
N ALA A 73 -8.49 16.70 17.69
CA ALA A 73 -7.90 17.69 16.81
C ALA A 73 -8.85 18.90 16.65
N SER A 74 -8.30 20.11 16.80
CA SER A 74 -9.07 21.36 16.72
C SER A 74 -9.56 21.66 15.30
N GLY A 75 -10.58 22.51 15.20
CA GLY A 75 -11.12 22.96 13.90
C GLY A 75 -11.91 21.90 13.14
N GLN A 76 -12.56 22.35 12.07
CA GLN A 76 -13.34 21.50 11.18
C GLN A 76 -12.47 20.96 10.05
N TYR A 77 -12.57 19.65 9.79
CA TYR A 77 -11.96 18.97 8.67
C TYR A 77 -12.80 17.72 8.37
N ARG A 78 -12.92 17.36 7.10
CA ARG A 78 -13.55 16.11 6.66
C ARG A 78 -12.67 15.46 5.61
N ALA A 79 -12.44 14.16 5.76
CA ALA A 79 -11.61 13.42 4.85
C ALA A 79 -12.24 13.38 3.44
N SER A 80 -11.37 13.47 2.43
CA SER A 80 -11.72 13.31 1.02
C SER A 80 -10.92 12.16 0.41
N LEU A 81 -11.49 11.48 -0.57
CA LEU A 81 -10.82 10.37 -1.24
C LEU A 81 -9.64 10.90 -2.08
N ALA A 82 -8.55 10.13 -2.10
CA ALA A 82 -7.50 10.36 -3.09
C ALA A 82 -7.99 9.94 -4.49
N PRO A 83 -7.40 10.51 -5.56
CA PRO A 83 -7.64 10.03 -6.92
C PRO A 83 -7.40 8.52 -7.05
N PRO A 84 -8.16 7.82 -7.91
CA PRO A 84 -8.00 6.39 -8.12
C PRO A 84 -6.62 6.05 -8.71
N VAL A 85 -6.27 4.77 -8.65
CA VAL A 85 -5.10 4.26 -9.38
C VAL A 85 -5.31 4.54 -10.87
N PRO A 86 -4.33 5.13 -11.58
CA PRO A 86 -4.48 5.38 -13.01
C PRO A 86 -4.73 4.10 -13.80
N GLN A 87 -5.66 4.11 -14.74
CA GLN A 87 -6.04 2.91 -15.50
C GLN A 87 -4.84 2.32 -16.26
N GLU A 88 -3.97 3.17 -16.80
CA GLU A 88 -2.74 2.74 -17.49
C GLU A 88 -1.79 1.96 -16.57
N GLN A 89 -1.78 2.28 -15.27
CA GLN A 89 -1.02 1.54 -14.28
C GLN A 89 -1.62 0.13 -14.08
N ALA A 90 -2.95 0.03 -13.97
CA ALA A 90 -3.64 -1.26 -13.84
C ALA A 90 -3.44 -2.13 -15.10
N VAL A 91 -3.61 -1.56 -16.29
CA VAL A 91 -3.34 -2.22 -17.58
C VAL A 91 -1.89 -2.73 -17.67
N GLY A 92 -0.91 -1.89 -17.32
CA GLY A 92 0.50 -2.27 -17.36
C GLY A 92 0.81 -3.44 -16.40
N VAL A 93 0.20 -3.44 -15.22
CA VAL A 93 0.32 -4.52 -14.24
C VAL A 93 -0.34 -5.81 -14.75
N ALA A 94 -1.53 -5.74 -15.34
CA ALA A 94 -2.21 -6.91 -15.90
C ALA A 94 -1.37 -7.57 -17.01
N LYS A 95 -0.81 -6.77 -17.93
CA LYS A 95 0.08 -7.27 -19.00
C LYS A 95 1.30 -7.99 -18.46
N TRP A 96 1.90 -7.47 -17.40
CA TRP A 96 3.04 -8.13 -16.76
C TRP A 96 2.62 -9.42 -16.05
N ALA A 97 1.56 -9.35 -15.23
CA ALA A 97 1.16 -10.45 -14.36
C ALA A 97 0.66 -11.68 -15.13
N ILE A 98 0.12 -11.48 -16.34
CA ILE A 98 -0.38 -12.57 -17.19
C ILE A 98 0.72 -13.26 -18.01
N GLY A 99 1.95 -12.72 -18.03
CA GLY A 99 3.08 -13.27 -18.77
C GLY A 99 3.27 -14.79 -18.62
N PRO A 100 3.23 -15.37 -17.40
CA PRO A 100 3.40 -16.82 -17.21
C PRO A 100 2.34 -17.69 -17.91
N ALA A 101 1.14 -17.18 -18.21
CA ALA A 101 0.13 -17.95 -18.93
C ALA A 101 0.56 -18.25 -20.38
N PHE A 102 1.39 -17.40 -20.99
CA PHE A 102 2.00 -17.64 -22.30
C PHE A 102 3.10 -18.72 -22.28
N GLU A 103 3.52 -19.12 -21.08
CA GLU A 103 4.49 -20.21 -20.83
C GLU A 103 3.79 -21.44 -20.22
N ASP A 104 2.46 -21.54 -20.36
CA ASP A 104 1.61 -22.59 -19.79
C ASP A 104 1.68 -22.70 -18.25
N ASN A 105 2.01 -21.61 -17.57
CA ASN A 105 2.13 -21.53 -16.11
C ASN A 105 1.01 -20.67 -15.51
N TRP A 106 -0.22 -21.18 -15.61
CA TRP A 106 -1.45 -20.52 -15.19
C TRP A 106 -1.51 -20.20 -13.70
N ASP A 107 -1.02 -21.11 -12.85
CA ASP A 107 -0.94 -20.89 -11.41
C ASP A 107 -0.07 -19.68 -11.06
N SER A 108 1.07 -19.51 -11.74
CA SER A 108 1.94 -18.36 -11.50
C SER A 108 1.31 -17.06 -12.01
N ALA A 109 0.58 -17.09 -13.13
CA ALA A 109 -0.14 -15.92 -13.62
C ALA A 109 -1.21 -15.47 -12.62
N LEU A 110 -2.02 -16.41 -12.10
CA LEU A 110 -3.02 -16.11 -11.08
C LEU A 110 -2.38 -15.57 -9.79
N GLN A 111 -1.30 -16.19 -9.31
CA GLN A 111 -0.59 -15.72 -8.11
C GLN A 111 -0.02 -14.30 -8.27
N GLN A 112 0.53 -13.97 -9.45
CA GLN A 112 1.00 -12.63 -9.76
C GLN A 112 -0.15 -11.62 -9.79
N LEU A 113 -1.28 -11.97 -10.42
CA LEU A 113 -2.48 -11.13 -10.46
C LEU A 113 -3.05 -10.88 -9.07
N VAL A 114 -3.16 -11.90 -8.22
CA VAL A 114 -3.64 -11.75 -6.83
C VAL A 114 -2.73 -10.84 -6.03
N GLY A 115 -1.41 -11.03 -6.13
CA GLY A 115 -0.43 -10.21 -5.42
C GLY A 115 -0.45 -8.74 -5.86
N ALA A 116 -0.53 -8.51 -7.17
CA ALA A 116 -0.57 -7.18 -7.74
C ALA A 116 -1.90 -6.46 -7.46
N SER A 117 -3.03 -7.18 -7.53
CA SER A 117 -4.36 -6.65 -7.17
C SER A 117 -4.39 -6.22 -5.70
N THR A 118 -3.84 -7.04 -4.81
CA THR A 118 -3.70 -6.70 -3.39
C THR A 118 -2.92 -5.39 -3.19
N ARG A 119 -1.91 -5.11 -4.03
CA ARG A 119 -1.15 -3.86 -3.98
C ARG A 119 -1.96 -2.68 -4.53
N LEU A 120 -2.56 -2.81 -5.71
CA LEU A 120 -3.26 -1.72 -6.38
C LEU A 120 -4.55 -1.32 -5.65
N ILE A 121 -5.36 -2.29 -5.20
CA ILE A 121 -6.59 -2.04 -4.44
C ILE A 121 -6.29 -1.30 -3.14
N GLN A 122 -5.26 -1.72 -2.40
CA GLN A 122 -4.86 -1.01 -1.18
C GLN A 122 -4.17 0.34 -1.45
N GLN A 123 -3.74 0.63 -2.68
CA GLN A 123 -3.01 1.84 -3.00
C GLN A 123 -3.90 3.07 -2.75
N GLN A 124 -5.14 3.09 -3.25
CA GLN A 124 -6.00 4.26 -3.11
C GLN A 124 -6.37 4.55 -1.64
N GLY A 125 -6.61 3.52 -0.82
CA GLY A 125 -6.82 3.70 0.63
C GLY A 125 -5.60 4.30 1.35
N ARG A 126 -4.39 3.79 1.05
CA ARG A 126 -3.15 4.34 1.60
C ARG A 126 -2.88 5.77 1.10
N ASP A 127 -3.25 6.06 -0.14
CA ASP A 127 -3.10 7.37 -0.76
C ASP A 127 -4.10 8.35 -0.15
N THR A 128 -5.32 7.92 0.15
CA THR A 128 -6.36 8.69 0.85
C THR A 128 -5.90 9.12 2.24
N MET A 129 -5.27 8.24 3.02
CA MET A 129 -4.67 8.65 4.30
C MET A 129 -3.65 9.77 4.13
N ARG A 130 -2.70 9.59 3.21
CA ARG A 130 -1.63 10.57 2.97
C ARG A 130 -2.16 11.88 2.40
N TRP A 131 -3.17 11.78 1.55
CA TRP A 131 -3.85 12.90 0.92
C TRP A 131 -4.51 13.81 1.96
N ASN A 132 -5.13 13.22 2.97
CA ASN A 132 -5.76 13.94 4.06
C ASN A 132 -4.74 14.49 5.06
N VAL A 133 -3.69 13.74 5.41
CA VAL A 133 -2.58 14.28 6.23
C VAL A 133 -1.94 15.51 5.59
N ASP A 134 -1.84 15.57 4.26
CA ASP A 134 -1.27 16.75 3.55
C ASP A 134 -2.19 17.98 3.59
N ARG A 135 -3.49 17.80 3.88
CA ARG A 135 -4.53 18.83 3.79
C ARG A 135 -5.09 19.26 5.14
N ASP A 136 -5.09 18.37 6.12
CA ASP A 136 -5.54 18.67 7.47
C ASP A 136 -4.49 19.54 8.18
N PRO A 137 -4.81 20.80 8.52
CA PRO A 137 -3.84 21.72 9.13
C PRO A 137 -3.38 21.27 10.53
N THR A 138 -4.09 20.34 11.16
CA THR A 138 -3.72 19.84 12.50
C THR A 138 -2.91 18.54 12.43
N ALA A 139 -2.92 17.83 11.30
CA ALA A 139 -2.15 16.61 11.15
C ALA A 139 -0.65 16.94 11.05
N VAL A 140 0.17 16.20 11.81
CA VAL A 140 1.62 16.46 11.87
C VAL A 140 2.42 15.48 11.01
N GLY A 141 1.78 14.40 10.57
CA GLY A 141 2.38 13.41 9.69
C GLY A 141 1.58 12.11 9.64
N TRP A 142 2.18 11.10 9.04
CA TRP A 142 1.68 9.75 9.00
C TRP A 142 2.77 8.76 9.41
N ARG A 143 2.34 7.55 9.76
CA ARG A 143 3.21 6.41 10.04
C ARG A 143 2.78 5.17 9.29
N ARG A 144 3.72 4.25 9.09
CA ARG A 144 3.36 2.88 8.72
C ARG A 144 2.93 2.15 9.96
N GLU A 145 1.88 1.35 9.82
CA GLU A 145 1.46 0.40 10.84
C GLU A 145 1.60 -1.01 10.28
N THR A 146 2.45 -1.81 10.91
CA THR A 146 2.70 -3.21 10.55
C THR A 146 2.05 -4.18 11.53
N ARG A 147 1.93 -5.45 11.12
CA ARG A 147 1.51 -6.57 11.98
C ARG A 147 2.49 -7.74 11.83
N ALA A 148 2.34 -8.77 12.67
CA ALA A 148 3.07 -10.02 12.52
C ALA A 148 3.01 -10.53 11.06
N GLY A 149 4.15 -10.95 10.54
CA GLY A 149 4.31 -11.40 9.14
C GLY A 149 4.46 -10.28 8.10
N SER A 150 4.61 -9.01 8.52
CA SER A 150 4.98 -7.92 7.59
C SER A 150 6.44 -8.04 7.17
N CYS A 151 6.79 -7.56 5.98
CA CYS A 151 8.19 -7.57 5.54
C CYS A 151 9.07 -6.70 6.47
N GLN A 152 10.33 -7.11 6.64
CA GLN A 152 11.28 -6.43 7.51
C GLN A 152 11.48 -4.96 7.14
N PHE A 153 11.45 -4.62 5.85
CA PHE A 153 11.53 -3.24 5.39
C PHE A 153 10.35 -2.37 5.88
N CYS A 154 9.12 -2.89 5.84
CA CYS A 154 7.98 -2.16 6.35
C CYS A 154 8.00 -2.01 7.87
N ARG A 155 8.51 -3.03 8.60
CA ARG A 155 8.68 -2.98 10.06
C ARG A 155 9.68 -1.89 10.44
N MET A 156 10.85 -1.88 9.80
CA MET A 156 11.85 -0.82 9.94
C MET A 156 11.24 0.58 9.71
N LEU A 157 10.42 0.74 8.68
CA LEU A 157 9.76 2.02 8.41
C LEU A 157 8.66 2.36 9.42
N ALA A 158 7.96 1.38 10.00
CA ALA A 158 6.92 1.61 11.01
C ALA A 158 7.49 2.14 12.32
N ASP A 159 8.68 1.70 12.70
CA ASP A 159 9.34 2.11 13.96
C ASP A 159 9.76 3.58 14.03
N ARG A 160 9.69 4.31 12.91
CA ARG A 160 9.94 5.75 12.86
C ARG A 160 8.78 6.61 13.39
N GLY A 161 7.61 6.03 13.66
CA GLY A 161 6.46 6.78 14.17
C GLY A 161 5.87 7.77 13.15
N GLY A 162 5.10 8.74 13.66
CA GLY A 162 4.27 9.69 12.90
C GLY A 162 5.00 10.77 12.09
N VAL A 163 6.23 10.51 11.64
CA VAL A 163 7.16 11.53 11.11
C VAL A 163 7.12 11.71 9.60
N TYR A 164 6.36 10.88 8.88
CA TYR A 164 6.33 10.95 7.43
C TYR A 164 5.35 12.01 6.94
N SER A 165 5.73 12.71 5.87
CA SER A 165 4.90 13.69 5.19
C SER A 165 5.25 13.67 3.69
N LYS A 166 4.47 14.38 2.88
CA LYS A 166 4.76 14.56 1.45
C LYS A 166 6.17 15.13 1.18
N LYS A 167 6.69 15.92 2.14
CA LYS A 167 8.04 16.52 2.06
C LYS A 167 9.14 15.51 2.38
N SER A 168 8.88 14.54 3.27
CA SER A 168 9.91 13.62 3.77
C SER A 168 9.89 12.23 3.12
N ALA A 169 8.74 11.75 2.61
CA ALA A 169 8.65 10.40 2.06
C ALA A 169 7.60 10.23 0.97
N TYR A 170 7.90 9.31 0.05
CA TYR A 170 6.90 8.65 -0.79
C TYR A 170 6.48 7.33 -0.13
N PHE A 171 5.22 6.95 -0.29
CA PHE A 171 4.77 5.63 0.10
C PHE A 171 4.81 4.69 -1.11
N ALA A 172 5.47 3.56 -0.95
CA ALA A 172 5.42 2.44 -1.87
C ALA A 172 5.27 1.14 -1.06
N ALA A 173 4.60 0.16 -1.65
CA ALA A 173 4.43 -1.17 -1.08
C ALA A 173 4.63 -2.21 -2.18
N HIS A 174 5.12 -3.38 -1.80
CA HIS A 174 5.24 -4.53 -2.69
C HIS A 174 3.91 -5.30 -2.75
N ASP A 175 3.82 -6.23 -3.71
CA ASP A 175 2.73 -7.20 -3.80
C ASP A 175 2.60 -7.96 -2.49
N ASN A 176 1.36 -8.23 -2.06
CA ASN A 176 1.07 -8.85 -0.76
C ASN A 176 1.50 -8.04 0.49
N CYS A 177 1.82 -6.74 0.38
CA CYS A 177 2.09 -5.94 1.59
C CYS A 177 0.85 -5.84 2.48
N ARG A 178 1.05 -6.10 3.77
CA ARG A 178 0.03 -6.00 4.83
C ARG A 178 0.15 -4.72 5.67
N CYS A 179 0.92 -3.76 5.17
CA CYS A 179 1.16 -2.48 5.78
C CYS A 179 0.00 -1.51 5.52
N VAL A 180 -0.39 -0.73 6.53
CA VAL A 180 -1.35 0.37 6.38
C VAL A 180 -0.68 1.70 6.73
N VAL A 181 -1.31 2.81 6.32
CA VAL A 181 -0.93 4.16 6.71
C VAL A 181 -1.87 4.61 7.82
N ALA A 182 -1.31 5.14 8.91
CA ALA A 182 -2.09 5.78 9.97
C ALA A 182 -1.70 7.26 10.11
N PRO A 183 -2.67 8.18 10.23
CA PRO A 183 -2.39 9.59 10.50
C PRO A 183 -1.86 9.79 11.92
N SER A 184 -1.19 10.92 12.15
CA SER A 184 -0.68 11.33 13.46
C SER A 184 -0.97 12.81 13.68
N TRP A 185 -1.47 13.14 14.87
CA TRP A 185 -1.61 14.51 15.40
C TRP A 185 -0.66 14.79 16.56
N ASP A 186 0.10 13.78 16.98
CA ASP A 186 1.07 13.89 18.05
C ASP A 186 2.50 13.96 17.46
N GLN A 187 3.16 15.11 17.62
CA GLN A 187 4.57 15.31 17.19
C GLN A 187 5.56 14.50 18.04
N SER A 188 5.13 14.09 19.24
CA SER A 188 5.89 13.28 20.18
C SER A 188 5.61 11.78 20.04
N ALA A 189 4.60 11.37 19.24
CA ALA A 189 4.22 9.97 18.99
C ALA A 189 5.30 9.23 18.18
N ARG A 190 6.32 8.85 18.94
CA ARG A 190 7.44 7.91 18.76
C ARG A 190 8.59 8.37 17.86
N ARG A 191 9.55 9.03 18.53
CA ARG A 191 10.99 8.88 18.23
C ARG A 191 11.47 7.54 18.81
N SER A 192 12.03 6.70 17.94
CA SER A 192 12.95 5.57 18.20
C SER A 192 12.50 4.36 19.04
N ARG A 193 12.47 3.18 18.39
CA ARG A 193 12.83 1.87 19.00
C ARG A 193 13.84 1.06 18.18
N VAL A 194 14.35 1.64 17.11
CA VAL A 194 15.27 1.04 16.15
C VAL A 194 16.55 1.89 16.14
N PRO A 195 17.77 1.29 16.14
CA PRO A 195 19.02 2.03 16.04
C PRO A 195 18.96 3.04 14.90
N ASP A 196 19.52 4.24 15.10
CA ASP A 196 19.51 5.33 14.11
C ASP A 196 19.89 4.82 12.72
N PHE A 197 18.88 4.58 11.89
CA PHE A 197 19.05 4.33 10.47
C PHE A 197 19.16 5.70 9.82
N LYS A 198 20.23 5.92 9.02
CA LYS A 198 20.31 7.12 8.18
C LYS A 198 19.07 7.15 7.30
N THR A 199 18.19 8.09 7.59
CA THR A 199 16.84 8.17 7.04
C THR A 199 16.86 7.99 5.53
N SER A 200 15.94 7.17 5.01
CA SER A 200 15.69 7.09 3.57
C SER A 200 15.23 8.47 3.10
N GLU A 201 16.15 9.22 2.49
CA GLU A 201 15.85 10.47 1.84
C GLU A 201 15.12 10.21 0.52
N ARG A 202 14.41 11.22 0.05
CA ARG A 202 13.75 11.17 -1.25
C ARG A 202 14.79 10.96 -2.35
N THR A 203 14.87 9.73 -2.88
CA THR A 203 15.88 9.32 -3.86
C THR A 203 15.65 9.89 -5.26
N SER A 204 14.47 10.48 -5.53
CA SER A 204 14.13 11.05 -6.84
C SER A 204 15.10 12.15 -7.29
N ARG A 205 15.76 12.84 -6.35
CA ARG A 205 16.76 13.89 -6.62
C ARG A 205 18.21 13.39 -6.57
N MET A 206 18.45 12.12 -6.23
CA MET A 206 19.80 11.55 -6.13
C MET A 206 20.33 11.10 -7.50
N LYS A 207 21.64 11.22 -7.70
CA LYS A 207 22.37 10.61 -8.82
C LYS A 207 22.32 9.07 -8.72
N PRO A 208 22.44 8.31 -9.83
CA PRO A 208 22.37 6.85 -9.81
C PRO A 208 23.30 6.18 -8.79
N ALA A 209 24.56 6.61 -8.70
CA ALA A 209 25.52 6.08 -7.73
C ALA A 209 25.10 6.30 -6.27
N GLN A 210 24.48 7.46 -5.98
CA GLN A 210 23.96 7.78 -4.64
C GLN A 210 22.73 6.92 -4.32
N ARG A 211 21.85 6.67 -5.30
CA ARG A 211 20.71 5.75 -5.14
C ARG A 211 21.18 4.34 -4.82
N GLU A 212 22.19 3.84 -5.54
CA GLU A 212 22.75 2.50 -5.29
C GLU A 212 23.46 2.40 -3.93
N ALA A 213 24.18 3.45 -3.52
CA ALA A 213 24.75 3.50 -2.17
C ALA A 213 23.67 3.48 -1.08
N ALA A 214 22.59 4.25 -1.25
CA ALA A 214 21.44 4.22 -0.34
C ALA A 214 20.77 2.83 -0.29
N LYS A 215 20.58 2.17 -1.43
CA LYS A 215 20.06 0.79 -1.48
C LYS A 215 20.97 -0.19 -0.71
N ARG A 216 22.28 -0.11 -0.90
CA ARG A 216 23.25 -0.95 -0.18
C ARG A 216 23.18 -0.71 1.33
N GLN A 217 23.11 0.55 1.74
CA GLN A 217 22.97 0.91 3.16
C GLN A 217 21.69 0.33 3.78
N VAL A 218 20.55 0.42 3.11
CA VAL A 218 19.29 -0.20 3.56
C VAL A 218 19.45 -1.71 3.70
N LYS A 219 20.02 -2.38 2.69
CA LYS A 219 20.20 -3.84 2.71
C LYS A 219 21.10 -4.29 3.87
N GLN A 220 22.23 -3.62 4.07
CA GLN A 220 23.15 -3.94 5.16
C GLN A 220 22.47 -3.76 6.51
N TRP A 221 21.80 -2.63 6.72
CA TRP A 221 21.11 -2.35 7.98
C TRP A 221 20.01 -3.39 8.28
N LEU A 222 19.25 -3.81 7.27
CA LEU A 222 18.24 -4.87 7.41
C LEU A 222 18.87 -6.21 7.81
N ALA A 223 20.02 -6.56 7.23
CA ALA A 223 20.75 -7.78 7.59
C ALA A 223 21.26 -7.72 9.04
N ASP A 224 21.81 -6.58 9.46
CA ASP A 224 22.39 -6.38 10.79
C ASP A 224 21.34 -6.34 11.92
N ASN A 225 20.05 -6.18 11.60
CA ASN A 225 18.95 -6.02 12.56
C ASN A 225 17.79 -6.99 12.32
N ALA A 226 18.02 -8.07 11.56
CA ALA A 226 16.97 -9.01 11.18
C ALA A 226 16.26 -9.65 12.39
N ASP A 227 17.00 -9.89 13.48
CA ASP A 227 16.54 -10.42 14.76
C ASP A 227 15.54 -9.48 15.46
N LYS A 228 15.81 -8.17 15.41
CA LYS A 228 14.99 -7.13 16.04
C LYS A 228 13.72 -6.81 15.27
N LEU A 229 13.65 -7.25 14.01
CA LEU A 229 12.54 -7.02 13.10
C LEU A 229 11.62 -8.24 12.97
N THR A 230 11.68 -9.22 13.87
CA THR A 230 10.86 -10.45 13.81
C THR A 230 9.42 -10.23 14.27
#